data_AF-A0A806JEJ2-F1
#
_entry.id   AF-A0A806JEJ2-F1
#
_cell.length_a   1.000
_cell.length_b   1.000
_cell.length_c   1.000
_cell.angle_alpha   90.00
_cell.angle_beta   90.00
_cell.angle_gamma   90.00
#
_symmetry.space_group_name_H-M   'P 1'
#
loop_
_entity.id
_entity.type
_entity.pdbx_description
1 polymer ?
#
loop_
_entity_poly.entity_id
_entity_poly.type
_entity_poly.pdbx_seq_one_letter_code
_entity_poly.pdbx_strand_id
1 'polypeptide(L)'
;MESSASIEAVEDFNKLVLWNIKQEQVLAELQQKLSSQDKSEIEDGLNIFKTRISSIIQNLEMIEVKNTDIQLLKLRIKENLILLNDFIIESVETMQNPTLEGQEKIKEKSDRLLLLNKELQKFESDLKEKFGIK
;
A
#
# COMPACT_ATOMS: atom_id res chain seq x y z
N MET A 1 25.87 -0.87 -24.00
CA MET A 1 25.71 0.46 -23.39
C MET A 1 24.28 0.53 -22.90
N GLU A 2 24.06 0.50 -21.59
CA GLU A 2 22.72 0.76 -21.04
C GLU A 2 22.37 2.23 -21.27
N SER A 3 21.11 2.51 -21.58
CA SER A 3 20.66 3.88 -21.82
C SER A 3 20.59 4.66 -20.50
N SER A 4 20.81 5.97 -20.53
CA SER A 4 20.63 6.85 -19.36
C SER A 4 19.26 6.68 -18.71
N ALA A 5 18.22 6.41 -19.50
CA ALA A 5 16.86 6.16 -19.03
C ALA A 5 16.72 4.83 -18.27
N SER A 6 17.49 3.80 -18.65
CA SER A 6 17.51 2.50 -17.96
C SER A 6 18.20 2.61 -16.60
N ILE A 7 19.30 3.35 -16.52
CA ILE A 7 20.02 3.59 -15.26
C ILE A 7 19.13 4.34 -14.27
N GLU A 8 18.46 5.41 -14.73
CA GLU A 8 17.51 6.18 -13.91
C GLU A 8 16.35 5.31 -13.40
N ALA A 9 15.79 4.46 -14.26
CA ALA A 9 14.71 3.56 -13.88
C ALA A 9 15.13 2.57 -12.78
N VAL A 10 16.34 2.00 -12.87
CA VAL A 10 16.89 1.09 -11.86
C VAL A 10 17.09 1.82 -10.52
N GLU A 11 17.65 3.03 -10.55
CA GLU A 11 17.85 3.85 -9.35
C GLU A 11 16.52 4.19 -8.67
N ASP A 12 15.55 4.67 -9.45
CA ASP A 12 14.23 5.03 -8.94
C ASP A 12 13.47 3.82 -8.41
N PHE A 13 13.53 2.68 -9.10
CA PHE A 13 12.92 1.43 -8.62
C PHE A 13 13.52 1.00 -7.27
N ASN A 14 14.85 1.07 -7.15
CA ASN A 14 15.53 0.72 -5.89
C ASN A 14 15.13 1.64 -4.73
N LYS A 15 14.88 2.94 -4.97
CA LYS A 15 14.34 3.83 -3.94
C LYS A 15 12.99 3.34 -3.42
N LEU A 16 12.09 2.92 -4.32
CA LEU A 16 10.77 2.39 -3.95
C LEU A 16 10.88 1.05 -3.20
N VAL A 17 11.78 0.15 -3.62
CA VAL A 17 12.02 -1.12 -2.91
C VAL A 17 12.52 -0.88 -1.48
N LEU A 18 13.56 -0.04 -1.33
CA LEU A 18 14.12 0.29 -0.02
C LEU A 18 13.11 0.98 0.89
N TRP A 19 12.23 1.80 0.31
CA TRP A 19 11.12 2.39 1.02
C TRP A 19 10.11 1.32 1.46
N ASN A 20 9.71 0.40 0.57
CA ASN A 20 8.68 -0.61 0.84
C ASN A 20 9.09 -1.56 1.96
N ILE A 21 10.35 -2.02 1.97
CA ILE A 21 10.91 -2.88 3.03
C ILE A 21 10.72 -2.26 4.43
N LYS A 22 10.89 -0.93 4.53
CA LYS A 22 10.70 -0.22 5.81
C LYS A 22 9.22 -0.18 6.23
N GLN A 23 8.31 -0.17 5.27
CA GLN A 23 6.87 -0.10 5.56
C GLN A 23 6.28 -1.45 5.91
N GLU A 24 6.80 -2.57 5.37
CA GLU A 24 6.29 -3.91 5.67
C GLU A 24 6.26 -4.21 7.17
N GLN A 25 7.33 -3.86 7.89
CA GLN A 25 7.39 -4.01 9.35
C GLN A 25 6.34 -3.15 10.06
N VAL A 26 6.21 -1.89 9.64
CA VAL A 26 5.23 -0.95 10.21
C VAL A 26 3.80 -1.45 9.98
N LEU A 27 3.49 -1.93 8.77
CA LEU A 27 2.16 -2.43 8.42
C LEU A 27 1.81 -3.69 9.23
N ALA A 28 2.77 -4.59 9.47
CA ALA A 28 2.56 -5.76 10.31
C ALA A 28 2.26 -5.37 11.78
N GLU A 29 3.03 -4.44 12.35
CA GLU A 29 2.79 -3.92 13.70
C GLU A 29 1.40 -3.27 13.83
N LEU A 30 0.99 -2.51 12.81
CA LEU A 30 -0.32 -1.88 12.78
C LEU A 30 -1.46 -2.90 12.74
N GLN A 31 -1.33 -3.96 11.94
CA GLN A 31 -2.32 -5.04 11.88
C GLN A 31 -2.45 -5.76 13.23
N GLN A 32 -1.33 -5.98 13.92
CA GLN A 32 -1.35 -6.59 15.25
C GLN A 32 -2.14 -5.74 16.26
N LYS A 33 -2.02 -4.41 16.21
CA LYS A 33 -2.76 -3.50 17.11
C LYS A 33 -4.27 -3.54 16.91
N LEU A 34 -4.74 -3.93 15.73
CA LEU A 34 -6.17 -4.05 15.42
C LEU A 34 -6.76 -5.42 15.82
N SER A 35 -5.95 -6.33 16.34
CA SER A 35 -6.38 -7.69 16.72
C SER A 35 -6.95 -7.78 18.13
N SER A 36 -7.08 -6.66 18.86
CA SER A 36 -7.69 -6.64 20.19
C SER A 36 -9.17 -7.00 20.14
N GLN A 37 -9.70 -7.50 21.26
CA GLN A 37 -11.14 -7.72 21.47
C GLN A 37 -11.79 -6.59 22.28
N ASP A 38 -10.99 -5.66 22.82
CA ASP A 38 -11.49 -4.50 23.54
C ASP A 38 -11.85 -3.38 22.56
N LYS A 39 -13.09 -2.89 22.66
CA LYS A 39 -13.60 -1.87 21.74
C LYS A 39 -12.79 -0.56 21.80
N SER A 40 -12.38 -0.13 22.99
CA SER A 40 -11.59 1.10 23.15
C SER A 40 -10.19 0.96 22.55
N GLU A 41 -9.56 -0.20 22.74
CA GLU A 41 -8.25 -0.49 22.14
C GLU A 41 -8.31 -0.59 20.62
N ILE A 42 -9.42 -1.11 20.07
CA ILE A 42 -9.65 -1.16 18.62
C ILE A 42 -9.82 0.25 18.04
N GLU A 43 -10.55 1.14 18.72
CA GLU A 43 -10.73 2.54 18.28
C GLU A 43 -9.39 3.31 18.29
N ASP A 44 -8.62 3.17 19.37
CA ASP A 44 -7.28 3.75 19.47
C ASP A 44 -6.31 3.16 18.43
N GLY A 45 -6.35 1.83 18.25
CA GLY A 45 -5.61 1.12 17.23
C GLY A 45 -5.94 1.61 15.82
N LEU A 46 -7.22 1.85 15.54
CA LEU A 46 -7.68 2.38 14.25
C LEU A 46 -7.20 3.82 14.02
N ASN A 47 -7.21 4.66 15.05
CA ASN A 47 -6.69 6.03 14.95
C ASN A 47 -5.17 6.02 14.67
N ILE A 48 -4.41 5.18 15.38
CA ILE A 48 -2.98 4.99 15.13
C ILE A 48 -2.74 4.48 13.71
N PHE A 49 -3.54 3.51 13.26
CA PHE A 49 -3.47 2.97 11.90
C PHE A 49 -3.68 4.07 10.85
N LYS A 50 -4.77 4.85 10.95
CA LYS A 50 -5.10 5.96 10.04
C LYS A 50 -3.97 6.98 9.94
N THR A 51 -3.45 7.42 11.09
CA THR A 51 -2.34 8.36 11.16
C THR A 51 -1.09 7.79 10.50
N ARG A 52 -0.77 6.53 10.78
CA ARG A 52 0.45 5.91 10.27
C ARG A 52 0.39 5.65 8.76
N ILE A 53 -0.74 5.19 8.23
CA ILE A 53 -0.91 5.06 6.77
C ILE A 53 -0.81 6.43 6.10
N SER A 54 -1.41 7.47 6.67
CA SER A 54 -1.28 8.84 6.13
C SER A 54 0.18 9.29 6.08
N SER A 55 0.97 9.03 7.12
CA SER A 55 2.42 9.30 7.13
C SER A 55 3.18 8.46 6.11
N ILE A 56 2.82 7.19 5.92
CA ILE A 56 3.42 6.30 4.91
C ILE A 56 3.18 6.87 3.50
N ILE A 57 1.95 7.29 3.19
CA ILE A 57 1.60 7.91 1.91
C ILE A 57 2.38 9.20 1.69
N GLN A 58 2.46 10.08 2.70
CA GLN A 58 3.28 11.30 2.61
C GLN A 58 4.76 10.98 2.39
N ASN A 59 5.29 9.94 3.04
CA ASN A 59 6.67 9.51 2.83
C ASN A 59 6.92 8.97 1.41
N LEU A 60 5.97 8.22 0.86
CA LEU A 60 5.99 7.78 -0.54
C LEU A 60 6.02 8.98 -1.49
N GLU A 61 5.18 9.98 -1.25
CA GLU A 61 5.11 11.19 -2.07
C GLU A 61 6.42 11.97 -2.11
N MET A 62 7.17 12.00 -1.01
CA MET A 62 8.48 12.66 -0.93
C MET A 62 9.60 11.94 -1.71
N ILE A 63 9.42 10.69 -2.14
CA ILE A 63 10.43 9.98 -2.94
C ILE A 63 10.49 10.59 -4.34
N GLU A 64 11.60 11.23 -4.67
CA GLU A 64 11.84 11.73 -6.02
C GLU A 64 12.05 10.57 -6.99
N VAL A 65 11.16 10.48 -7.98
CA VAL A 65 11.17 9.51 -9.08
C VAL A 65 11.10 10.30 -10.38
N LYS A 66 12.08 10.10 -11.24
CA LYS A 66 12.24 10.80 -12.51
C LYS A 66 11.69 9.98 -13.67
N ASN A 67 11.92 8.66 -13.66
CA ASN A 67 11.46 7.79 -14.73
C ASN A 67 9.93 7.65 -14.71
N THR A 68 9.28 7.89 -15.85
CA THR A 68 7.80 7.90 -15.97
C THR A 68 7.15 6.56 -15.63
N ASP A 69 7.77 5.44 -16.00
CA ASP A 69 7.21 4.12 -15.69
C ASP A 69 7.27 3.84 -14.17
N ILE A 70 8.35 4.28 -13.52
CA ILE A 70 8.49 4.16 -12.06
C ILE A 70 7.57 5.15 -11.33
N GLN A 71 7.27 6.32 -11.90
CA GLN A 71 6.25 7.23 -11.36
C GLN A 71 4.87 6.57 -11.36
N LEU A 72 4.54 5.82 -12.42
CA LEU A 72 3.30 5.05 -12.47
C LEU A 72 3.27 3.96 -11.40
N LEU A 73 4.40 3.30 -11.13
CA LEU A 73 4.49 2.27 -10.07
C LEU A 73 4.22 2.92 -8.70
N LYS A 74 4.88 4.03 -8.42
CA LYS A 74 4.66 4.82 -7.20
C LYS A 74 3.19 5.22 -7.03
N LEU A 75 2.52 5.64 -8.11
CA LEU A 75 1.09 5.97 -8.07
C LEU A 75 0.23 4.75 -7.71
N ARG A 76 0.48 3.59 -8.32
CA ARG A 76 -0.25 2.34 -8.02
C ARG A 76 -0.05 1.86 -6.58
N ILE A 77 1.17 1.99 -6.05
CA ILE A 77 1.46 1.70 -4.64
C ILE A 77 0.63 2.63 -3.74
N LYS A 78 0.56 3.93 -4.06
CA LYS A 78 -0.27 4.89 -3.32
C LYS A 78 -1.75 4.51 -3.34
N GLU A 79 -2.29 4.18 -4.51
CA GLU A 79 -3.69 3.73 -4.65
C GLU A 79 -3.97 2.50 -3.79
N ASN A 80 -3.02 1.56 -3.71
CA ASN A 80 -3.13 0.36 -2.88
C ASN A 80 -3.17 0.69 -1.39
N LEU A 81 -2.31 1.59 -0.92
CA LEU A 81 -2.31 2.04 0.47
C LEU A 81 -3.61 2.75 0.87
N ILE A 82 -4.16 3.58 -0.03
CA ILE A 82 -5.44 4.26 0.20
C ILE A 82 -6.56 3.21 0.32
N LEU A 83 -6.64 2.28 -0.63
CA LEU A 83 -7.67 1.25 -0.60
C LEU A 83 -7.54 0.32 0.62
N LEU A 84 -6.31 0.00 1.03
CA LEU A 84 -6.04 -0.78 2.24
C LEU A 84 -6.57 -0.04 3.48
N ASN A 85 -6.34 1.26 3.55
CA ASN A 85 -6.84 2.08 4.64
C ASN A 85 -8.37 2.07 4.68
N ASP A 86 -9.02 2.30 3.55
CA ASP A 86 -10.48 2.30 3.46
C ASP A 86 -11.06 0.92 3.83
N PHE A 87 -10.41 -0.17 3.41
CA PHE A 87 -10.80 -1.53 3.76
C PHE A 87 -10.73 -1.79 5.27
N ILE A 88 -9.65 -1.39 5.92
CA ILE A 88 -9.46 -1.59 7.36
C ILE A 88 -10.47 -0.74 8.17
N ILE A 89 -10.70 0.50 7.77
CA ILE A 89 -11.70 1.37 8.39
C ILE A 89 -13.08 0.73 8.33
N GLU A 90 -13.52 0.35 7.13
CA GLU A 90 -14.82 -0.29 6.92
C GLU A 90 -14.95 -1.60 7.71
N SER A 91 -13.87 -2.39 7.77
CA SER A 91 -13.83 -3.65 8.51
C SER A 91 -14.04 -3.45 10.01
N VAL A 92 -13.36 -2.46 10.60
CA VAL A 92 -13.52 -2.13 12.02
C VAL A 92 -14.90 -1.55 12.30
N GLU A 93 -15.37 -0.60 11.48
CA GLU A 93 -16.68 0.02 11.65
C GLU A 93 -17.81 -1.01 11.56
N THR A 94 -17.75 -1.94 10.59
CA THR A 94 -18.72 -3.01 10.45
C THR A 94 -18.62 -4.05 11.56
N MET A 95 -17.42 -4.33 12.08
CA MET A 95 -17.25 -5.23 13.23
C MET A 95 -17.92 -4.66 14.49
N GLN A 96 -17.83 -3.34 14.70
CA GLN A 96 -18.46 -2.66 15.82
C GLN A 96 -19.97 -2.45 15.62
N ASN A 97 -20.42 -2.31 14.37
CA ASN A 97 -21.82 -2.16 14.01
C ASN A 97 -22.16 -2.99 12.75
N PRO A 98 -22.48 -4.28 12.92
CA PRO A 98 -22.71 -5.18 11.78
C PRO A 98 -23.92 -4.76 10.93
N THR A 99 -23.67 -4.49 9.65
CA THR A 99 -24.71 -4.20 8.65
C THR A 99 -24.43 -4.97 7.37
N LEU A 100 -25.48 -5.26 6.59
CA LEU A 100 -25.34 -5.91 5.28
C LEU A 100 -24.55 -5.03 4.30
N GLU A 101 -24.83 -3.73 4.28
CA GLU A 101 -24.10 -2.76 3.46
C GLU A 101 -22.61 -2.72 3.79
N GLY A 102 -22.25 -2.71 5.09
CA GLY A 102 -20.85 -2.76 5.51
C GLY A 102 -20.15 -4.05 5.07
N GLN A 103 -20.81 -5.20 5.19
CA GLN A 103 -20.28 -6.49 4.72
C GLN A 103 -20.06 -6.51 3.19
N GLU A 104 -20.98 -5.94 2.42
CA GLU A 104 -20.84 -5.81 0.96
C GLU A 104 -19.66 -4.90 0.58
N LYS A 105 -19.52 -3.76 1.26
CA LYS A 105 -18.40 -2.84 1.06
C LYS A 105 -17.05 -3.46 1.41
N ILE A 106 -16.96 -4.24 2.49
CA ILE A 106 -15.75 -4.98 2.85
C ILE A 106 -15.39 -5.97 1.73
N LYS A 107 -16.36 -6.73 1.24
CA LYS A 107 -16.16 -7.68 0.15
C LYS A 107 -15.67 -6.99 -1.12
N GLU A 108 -16.34 -5.91 -1.55
CA GLU A 108 -15.94 -5.14 -2.73
C GLU A 108 -14.50 -4.61 -2.59
N LYS A 109 -14.17 -4.00 -1.45
CA LYS A 109 -12.83 -3.46 -1.19
C LYS A 109 -11.77 -4.58 -1.15
N SER A 110 -12.09 -5.73 -0.56
CA SER A 110 -11.22 -6.91 -0.56
C SER A 110 -10.95 -7.43 -1.98
N ASP A 111 -11.99 -7.54 -2.81
CA ASP A 111 -11.85 -8.00 -4.19
C ASP A 111 -10.99 -7.01 -5.02
N ARG A 112 -11.19 -5.70 -4.80
CA ARG A 112 -10.38 -4.65 -5.42
C ARG A 112 -8.93 -4.66 -4.93
N LEU A 113 -8.68 -4.91 -3.65
CA LEU A 113 -7.33 -5.07 -3.11
C LEU A 113 -6.62 -6.25 -3.75
N LEU A 114 -7.31 -7.39 -3.86
CA LEU A 114 -6.75 -8.58 -4.50
C LEU A 114 -6.38 -8.31 -5.97
N LEU A 115 -7.27 -7.64 -6.72
CA LEU A 115 -7.01 -7.27 -8.10
C LEU A 115 -5.80 -6.33 -8.21
N LEU A 116 -5.80 -5.24 -7.44
CA LEU A 116 -4.74 -4.24 -7.49
C LEU A 116 -3.37 -4.83 -7.07
N ASN A 117 -3.35 -5.74 -6.10
CA ASN A 117 -2.13 -6.45 -5.71
C ASN A 117 -1.58 -7.33 -6.84
N LYS A 118 -2.46 -8.03 -7.57
CA LYS A 118 -2.03 -8.81 -8.76
C LYS A 118 -1.50 -7.92 -9.87
N GLU A 119 -2.17 -6.79 -10.11
CA GLU A 119 -1.73 -5.80 -11.10
C GLU A 119 -0.38 -5.19 -10.72
N LEU A 120 -0.17 -4.85 -9.45
CA LEU A 120 1.10 -4.36 -8.92
C LEU A 120 2.22 -5.37 -9.10
N GLN A 121 2.03 -6.62 -8.69
CA GLN A 121 3.03 -7.69 -8.86
C GLN A 121 3.42 -7.88 -10.33
N LYS A 122 2.42 -7.88 -11.21
CA LYS A 122 2.67 -7.98 -12.65
C LYS A 122 3.45 -6.75 -13.15
N PHE A 123 3.03 -5.56 -12.78
CA PHE A 123 3.66 -4.33 -13.23
C PHE A 123 5.11 -4.23 -12.75
N GLU A 124 5.40 -4.60 -11.50
CA GLU A 124 6.76 -4.72 -10.99
C GLU A 124 7.61 -5.72 -11.79
N SER A 125 7.05 -6.88 -12.13
CA SER A 125 7.73 -7.88 -12.96
C SER A 125 8.04 -7.34 -14.35
N ASP A 126 7.06 -6.70 -15.01
CA ASP A 126 7.22 -6.12 -16.35
C ASP A 126 8.30 -5.02 -16.35
N LEU A 127 8.37 -4.21 -15.29
CA LEU A 127 9.42 -3.19 -15.13
C LEU A 127 10.80 -3.81 -14.90
N LYS A 128 10.88 -4.88 -14.10
CA LYS A 128 12.14 -5.60 -13.87
C LYS A 128 12.69 -6.16 -15.18
N GLU A 129 11.84 -6.80 -15.98
CA GLU A 129 12.22 -7.30 -17.30
C GLU A 129 12.63 -6.16 -18.24
N LYS A 130 11.82 -5.10 -18.33
CA LYS A 130 12.06 -3.94 -19.20
C LYS A 130 13.40 -3.25 -18.95
N PHE A 131 13.79 -3.12 -17.68
CA PHE A 131 15.00 -2.38 -17.29
C PHE A 131 16.16 -3.28 -16.85
N GLY A 132 16.01 -4.61 -16.89
CA GLY A 132 17.05 -5.55 -16.48
C GLY A 132 17.36 -5.53 -14.98
N ILE A 133 16.36 -5.18 -14.14
CA ILE A 133 16.48 -5.18 -12.68
C ILE A 133 16.43 -6.62 -12.18
N LYS A 134 17.37 -7.00 -11.32
CA LYS A 134 17.46 -8.34 -10.72
C LYS A 134 16.72 -8.42 -9.39
#